data_AF-A0AAW4KSC4-F1
#
_entry.id   AF-A0AAW4KSC4-F1
#
_cell.length_a   1.000
_cell.length_b   1.000
_cell.length_c   1.000
_cell.angle_alpha   90.00
_cell.angle_beta   90.00
_cell.angle_gamma   90.00
#
_symmetry.space_group_name_H-M   'P 1'
#
loop_
_entity.id
_entity.type
_entity.pdbx_description
1 polymer ?
#
loop_
_entity_poly.entity_id
_entity_poly.type
_entity_poly.pdbx_seq_one_letter_code
_entity_poly.pdbx_strand_id
1 'polypeptide(L)'
;GVAVSHGPLVAHIIATGERYETSPADCELHFMSFAFDGSHEGWMHPLINGASVLIRDDSLWLPEYTYEQMHRHNVTMAVFPPVYLQQLAEHAERDG
;
A
#
# COMPACT_ATOMS: atom_id res chain seq x y z
N GLY A 1 -10.74 9.78 19.17
CA GLY A 1 -9.95 8.67 18.61
C GLY A 1 -10.64 7.36 18.90
N VAL A 2 -10.37 6.32 18.11
CA VAL A 2 -10.88 4.96 18.32
C VAL A 2 -9.71 4.10 18.79
N ALA A 3 -9.82 3.47 19.95
CA ALA A 3 -8.78 2.58 20.46
C ALA A 3 -8.94 1.19 19.83
N VAL A 4 -7.83 0.65 19.29
CA VAL A 4 -7.79 -0.69 18.71
C VAL A 4 -6.87 -1.55 19.58
N SER A 5 -7.36 -2.68 20.05
CA SER A 5 -6.58 -3.60 20.87
C SER A 5 -5.63 -4.45 20.02
N HIS A 6 -4.47 -4.79 20.60
CA HIS A 6 -3.42 -5.52 19.88
C HIS A 6 -3.88 -6.90 19.37
N GLY A 7 -4.67 -7.64 20.15
CA GLY A 7 -5.09 -9.00 19.77
C GLY A 7 -5.88 -9.04 18.45
N PRO A 8 -7.03 -8.34 18.37
CA PRO A 8 -7.79 -8.20 17.12
C PRO A 8 -7.00 -7.58 15.97
N LEU A 9 -6.14 -6.59 16.24
CA LEU A 9 -5.28 -6.00 15.22
C LEU A 9 -4.33 -7.03 14.61
N VAL A 10 -3.61 -7.79 15.44
CA VAL A 10 -2.69 -8.84 14.96
C VAL A 10 -3.45 -9.93 14.19
N ALA A 11 -4.61 -10.36 14.69
CA ALA A 11 -5.45 -11.34 14.00
C ALA A 11 -5.89 -10.85 12.62
N HIS A 12 -6.29 -9.57 12.51
CA HIS A 12 -6.63 -8.92 11.24
C HIS A 12 -5.43 -8.92 10.28
N ILE A 13 -4.27 -8.46 10.74
CA ILE A 13 -3.06 -8.37 9.89
C ILE A 13 -2.58 -9.73 9.38
N ILE A 14 -2.65 -10.78 10.21
CA ILE A 14 -2.33 -12.15 9.79
C ILE A 14 -3.32 -12.60 8.70
N ALA A 15 -4.62 -12.44 8.95
CA ALA A 15 -5.66 -12.82 7.99
C ALA A 15 -5.53 -12.06 6.65
N THR A 16 -5.15 -10.78 6.69
CA THR A 16 -4.88 -9.98 5.49
C THR A 16 -3.72 -10.57 4.68
N GLY A 17 -2.59 -10.87 5.33
CA GLY A 17 -1.42 -11.45 4.65
C GLY A 17 -1.74 -12.81 4.01
N GLU A 18 -2.49 -13.67 4.71
CA GLU A 18 -2.98 -14.94 4.16
C GLU A 18 -3.94 -14.71 2.98
N ARG A 19 -4.84 -13.74 3.08
CA ARG A 19 -5.86 -13.47 2.06
C ARG A 19 -5.29 -12.92 0.76
N TYR A 20 -4.23 -12.11 0.86
CA TYR A 20 -3.50 -11.53 -0.28
C TYR A 20 -2.31 -12.38 -0.72
N GLU A 21 -2.05 -13.50 -0.04
CA GLU A 21 -0.93 -14.40 -0.34
C GLU A 21 0.42 -13.67 -0.32
N THR A 22 0.56 -12.69 0.58
CA THR A 22 1.74 -11.84 0.69
C THR A 22 2.98 -12.67 0.96
N SER A 23 4.04 -12.41 0.20
CA SER A 23 5.31 -13.12 0.26
C SER A 23 6.49 -12.16 0.44
N PRO A 24 7.69 -12.66 0.79
CA PRO A 24 8.89 -11.82 0.83
C PRO A 24 9.31 -11.20 -0.51
N ALA A 25 8.71 -11.64 -1.63
CA ALA A 25 8.97 -11.05 -2.94
C ALA A 25 8.15 -9.78 -3.19
N ASP A 26 7.18 -9.48 -2.33
CA ASP A 26 6.26 -8.37 -2.52
C ASP A 26 6.82 -7.03 -2.03
N CYS A 27 6.31 -5.96 -2.63
CA CYS A 27 6.58 -4.58 -2.24
C CYS A 27 5.27 -3.78 -2.24
N GLU A 28 4.86 -3.33 -1.05
CA GLU A 28 3.67 -2.49 -0.86
C GLU A 28 4.05 -1.01 -0.97
N LEU A 29 3.31 -0.24 -1.78
CA LEU A 29 3.37 1.22 -1.72
C LEU A 29 2.41 1.74 -0.64
N HIS A 30 2.98 2.28 0.44
CA HIS A 30 2.21 2.96 1.47
C HIS A 30 1.76 4.34 0.98
N PHE A 31 0.56 4.39 0.40
CA PHE A 31 0.01 5.61 -0.20
C PHE A 31 -0.96 6.36 0.72
N MET A 32 -1.71 5.63 1.54
CA MET A 32 -2.80 6.15 2.37
C MET A 32 -2.26 6.98 3.56
N SER A 33 -2.97 8.04 3.95
CA SER A 33 -2.62 8.82 5.14
C SER A 33 -2.75 8.00 6.42
N PHE A 34 -1.78 8.14 7.34
CA PHE A 34 -1.77 7.53 8.68
C PHE A 34 -2.99 7.90 9.55
N ALA A 35 -3.79 8.88 9.14
CA ALA A 35 -5.04 9.24 9.81
C ALA A 35 -6.21 8.30 9.48
N PHE A 36 -6.08 7.42 8.46
CA PHE A 36 -7.09 6.42 8.09
C PHE A 36 -6.68 5.03 8.55
N ASP A 37 -7.66 4.22 8.94
CA ASP A 37 -7.45 2.86 9.44
C ASP A 37 -6.71 1.93 8.45
N GLY A 38 -7.09 1.96 7.17
CA GLY A 38 -6.46 1.16 6.12
C GLY A 38 -4.96 1.43 5.94
N SER A 39 -4.46 2.59 6.36
CA SER A 39 -3.02 2.88 6.33
C SER A 39 -2.22 1.99 7.27
N HIS A 40 -2.82 1.47 8.35
CA HIS A 40 -2.11 0.59 9.28
C HIS A 40 -1.93 -0.80 8.69
N GLU A 41 -2.89 -1.28 7.90
CA GLU A 41 -2.75 -2.52 7.14
C GLU A 41 -1.61 -2.44 6.11
N GLY A 42 -1.50 -1.33 5.38
CA GLY A 42 -0.52 -1.12 4.31
C GLY A 42 0.96 -1.04 4.73
N TRP A 43 1.29 -1.17 6.01
CA TRP A 43 2.68 -1.38 6.44
C TRP A 43 2.86 -2.54 7.41
N MET A 44 1.84 -2.89 8.19
CA MET A 44 1.96 -3.99 9.15
C MET A 44 1.97 -5.37 8.45
N HIS A 45 1.05 -5.60 7.50
CA HIS A 45 0.94 -6.91 6.85
C HIS A 45 2.15 -7.27 5.97
N PRO A 46 2.73 -6.35 5.17
CA PRO A 46 3.89 -6.67 4.36
C PRO A 46 5.09 -7.00 5.27
N LEU A 47 5.33 -6.18 6.30
CA LEU A 47 6.48 -6.37 7.19
C LEU A 47 6.41 -7.65 8.03
N ILE A 48 5.21 -8.07 8.47
CA ILE A 48 5.04 -9.35 9.18
C ILE A 48 5.30 -10.55 8.27
N ASN A 49 5.02 -10.43 6.97
CA ASN A 49 5.24 -11.50 5.97
C ASN A 49 6.62 -11.45 5.30
N GLY A 50 7.50 -10.53 5.73
CA GLY A 50 8.87 -10.40 5.19
C GLY A 50 8.96 -9.65 3.86
N ALA A 51 7.87 -9.03 3.41
CA ALA A 51 7.84 -8.15 2.25
C ALA A 51 8.45 -6.77 2.56
N SER A 52 8.66 -5.96 1.52
CA SER A 52 9.11 -4.57 1.68
C SER A 52 7.97 -3.56 1.59
N VAL A 53 8.20 -2.35 2.12
CA VAL A 53 7.25 -1.22 2.03
C VAL A 53 7.99 -0.02 1.44
N LEU A 54 7.47 0.51 0.34
CA LEU A 54 7.85 1.82 -0.19
C LEU A 54 7.00 2.89 0.50
N ILE A 55 7.66 3.82 1.19
CA ILE A 55 6.99 4.91 1.92
C ILE A 55 7.21 6.21 1.14
N ARG A 56 6.12 6.90 0.80
CA ARG A 56 6.18 8.25 0.25
C ARG A 56 6.35 9.31 1.34
N ASP A 57 6.80 10.50 0.95
CA ASP A 57 6.76 11.66 1.83
C ASP A 57 5.32 12.16 2.05
N ASP A 58 5.17 13.23 2.84
CA ASP A 58 3.86 13.81 3.16
C ASP A 58 3.13 14.38 1.92
N SER A 59 3.84 14.58 0.80
CA SER A 59 3.24 15.12 -0.42
C SER A 59 2.42 14.05 -1.16
N LEU A 60 1.28 14.46 -1.70
CA LEU A 60 0.52 13.62 -2.61
C LEU A 60 1.26 13.59 -3.96
N TRP A 61 1.89 12.47 -4.26
CA TRP A 61 2.56 12.25 -5.54
C TRP A 61 1.56 12.37 -6.69
N LEU A 62 1.99 13.01 -7.78
CA LEU A 62 1.24 13.00 -9.04
C LEU A 62 1.20 11.58 -9.61
N PRO A 63 0.15 11.21 -10.38
CA PRO A 63 0.02 9.87 -10.96
C PRO A 63 1.26 9.44 -11.75
N GLU A 64 1.87 10.35 -12.51
CA GLU A 64 3.06 10.10 -13.32
C GLU A 64 4.25 9.70 -12.44
N TYR A 65 4.50 10.48 -11.39
CA TYR A 65 5.59 10.21 -10.46
C TYR A 65 5.36 8.93 -9.65
N THR A 66 4.12 8.67 -9.23
CA THR A 66 3.75 7.43 -8.55
C THR A 66 4.00 6.22 -9.45
N TYR A 67 3.60 6.28 -10.71
CA TYR A 67 3.82 5.22 -11.69
C TYR A 67 5.32 4.93 -11.89
N GLU A 68 6.14 5.98 -12.05
CA GLU A 68 7.59 5.85 -12.15
C GLU A 68 8.21 5.20 -10.89
N GLN A 69 7.79 5.63 -9.69
CA GLN A 69 8.31 5.05 -8.45
C GLN A 69 7.87 3.59 -8.27
N MET A 70 6.63 3.25 -8.63
CA MET A 70 6.13 1.88 -8.61
C MET A 70 7.00 0.96 -9.47
N HIS A 71 7.35 1.38 -10.69
CA HIS A 71 8.24 0.62 -11.57
C HIS A 71 9.65 0.53 -11.02
N ARG A 72 10.22 1.65 -10.58
CA ARG A 72 11.58 1.71 -10.05
C ARG A 72 11.80 0.78 -8.85
N HIS A 73 10.79 0.66 -7.99
CA HIS A 73 10.86 -0.10 -6.74
C HIS A 73 10.18 -1.47 -6.82
N ASN A 74 9.71 -1.89 -8.00
CA ASN A 74 8.99 -3.15 -8.23
C ASN A 74 7.81 -3.31 -7.25
N VAL A 75 6.99 -2.27 -7.11
CA VAL A 75 5.78 -2.32 -6.28
C VAL A 75 4.83 -3.37 -6.86
N THR A 76 4.43 -4.33 -6.04
CA THR A 76 3.49 -5.42 -6.39
C THR A 76 2.12 -5.24 -5.77
N MET A 77 2.01 -4.44 -4.71
CA MET A 77 0.78 -4.18 -3.97
C MET A 77 0.64 -2.68 -3.67
N ALA A 78 -0.57 -2.15 -3.77
CA ALA A 78 -0.88 -0.76 -3.40
C ALA A 78 -2.39 -0.58 -3.25
N VAL A 79 -2.79 0.35 -2.38
CA VAL A 79 -4.19 0.75 -2.21
C VAL A 79 -4.35 2.25 -2.50
N PHE A 80 -5.24 2.57 -3.44
CA PHE A 80 -5.50 3.95 -3.87
C PHE A 80 -6.97 4.35 -3.67
N PRO A 81 -7.26 5.61 -3.36
CA PRO A 81 -8.61 6.16 -3.52
C PRO A 81 -9.11 5.99 -4.96
N PRO A 82 -10.41 5.70 -5.20
CA PRO A 82 -10.91 5.37 -6.54
C PRO A 82 -10.58 6.42 -7.62
N VAL A 83 -10.69 7.71 -7.30
CA VAL A 83 -10.38 8.81 -8.23
C VAL A 83 -8.90 8.82 -8.59
N TYR A 84 -8.01 8.59 -7.62
CA TYR A 84 -6.58 8.54 -7.86
C TYR A 84 -6.20 7.31 -8.71
N LEU A 85 -6.82 6.16 -8.41
CA LEU A 85 -6.62 4.94 -9.20
C LEU A 85 -7.01 5.15 -10.67
N GLN A 86 -8.12 5.86 -10.93
CA GLN A 86 -8.51 6.19 -12.30
C GLN A 86 -7.45 7.05 -13.00
N GLN A 87 -6.94 8.09 -12.35
CA GLN A 87 -5.89 8.94 -12.92
C GLN A 87 -4.58 8.19 -13.19
N LEU A 88 -4.21 7.28 -12.28
CA LEU A 88 -3.04 6.42 -12.43
C LEU A 88 -3.21 5.45 -13.62
N ALA A 89 -4.41 4.87 -13.77
CA ALA A 89 -4.74 4.01 -14.91
C ALA A 89 -4.72 4.79 -16.23
N GLU A 90 -5.30 5.99 -16.28
CA GLU A 90 -5.26 6.85 -17.48
C GLU A 90 -3.84 7.26 -17.88
N HIS A 91 -2.93 7.44 -16.91
CA HIS A 91 -1.51 7.66 -17.21
C HIS A 91 -0.84 6.37 -17.73
N ALA A 92 -1.06 5.24 -17.06
CA ALA A 92 -0.51 3.95 -17.48
C ALA A 92 -0.95 3.54 -18.89
N GLU A 93 -2.20 3.83 -19.29
CA GLU A 93 -2.69 3.56 -20.65
C GLU A 93 -2.02 4.44 -21.73
N ARG A 94 -1.54 5.63 -21.38
CA ARG A 94 -0.87 6.54 -22.31
C ARG A 94 0.61 6.22 -22.47
N ASP A 95 1.27 5.84 -21.38
CA ASP A 95 2.73 5.87 -21.26
C ASP A 95 3.37 4.49 -20.94
N GLY A 96 2.57 3.42 -20.76
CA GLY A 96 3.00 2.03 -20.52
C GLY A 96 2.98 1.14 -21.75
#